data_AF-A0A7V9SZP8-F1
#
_entry.id   AF-A0A7V9SZP8-F1
#
_cell.length_a   1.000
_cell.length_b   1.000
_cell.length_c   1.000
_cell.angle_alpha   90.00
_cell.angle_beta   90.00
_cell.angle_gamma   90.00
#
_symmetry.space_group_name_H-M   'P 1'
#
loop_
_entity.id
_entity.type
_entity.pdbx_description
1 polymer ?
#
loop_
_entity_poly.entity_id
_entity_poly.type
_entity_poly.pdbx_seq_one_letter_code
_entity_poly.pdbx_strand_id
1 'polypeptide(L)'
;ALQDLSARFGDYPWPSFTLALTPELPGGIEYPGHVMQGPGTIGRTTAHEVGHQWFYALVGNDQGRDPVLDEGLATWAEARVDGTLGTLADTAVPAEAAGRAGLPMSFWETRRDAYYRGVYVQGAQALAALGDPEQVDCALRAYVAAKAFGIATTVDLVGALAARIPGAGATLARFGVPAPP
;
A
#
# COMPACT_ATOMS: atom_id res chain seq x y z
N ALA A 1 -4.30 6.59 -13.28
CA ALA A 1 -3.32 6.24 -12.23
C ALA A 1 -2.30 7.36 -12.01
N LEU A 2 -1.24 7.52 -12.81
CA LEU A 2 -0.12 8.43 -12.48
C LEU A 2 -0.55 9.87 -12.14
N GLN A 3 -1.38 10.51 -12.98
CA GLN A 3 -1.88 11.86 -12.72
C GLN A 3 -2.75 11.96 -11.46
N ASP A 4 -3.61 10.96 -11.22
CA ASP A 4 -4.51 10.92 -10.06
C ASP A 4 -3.72 10.73 -8.76
N LEU A 5 -2.77 9.79 -8.75
CA LEU A 5 -1.91 9.55 -7.59
C LEU A 5 -0.97 10.72 -7.31
N SER A 6 -0.45 11.40 -8.34
CA SER A 6 0.28 12.67 -8.15
C SER A 6 -0.57 13.72 -7.45
N ALA A 7 -1.83 13.87 -7.87
CA ALA A 7 -2.75 14.81 -7.25
C ALA A 7 -3.08 14.45 -5.78
N ARG A 8 -3.02 13.16 -5.41
CA ARG A 8 -3.29 12.67 -4.06
C ARG A 8 -2.08 12.74 -3.14
N PHE A 9 -0.92 12.24 -3.56
CA PHE A 9 0.22 11.95 -2.69
C PHE A 9 1.44 12.85 -2.93
N GLY A 10 1.41 13.72 -3.94
CA GLY A 10 2.50 14.62 -4.31
C GLY A 10 3.08 14.25 -5.68
N ASP A 11 3.78 15.19 -6.31
CA ASP A 11 4.25 15.01 -7.69
C ASP A 11 5.16 13.79 -7.86
N TYR A 12 4.96 13.07 -8.96
CA TYR A 12 5.87 12.02 -9.40
C TYR A 12 7.25 12.63 -9.72
N PRO A 13 8.33 12.23 -9.01
CA PRO A 13 9.59 12.97 -9.02
C PRO A 13 10.53 12.62 -10.19
N TRP A 14 10.25 11.56 -10.94
CA TRP A 14 11.12 11.13 -12.04
C TRP A 14 10.70 11.75 -13.37
N PRO A 15 11.65 11.99 -14.30
CA PRO A 15 11.35 12.63 -15.58
C PRO A 15 10.59 11.74 -16.56
N SER A 16 10.58 10.43 -16.34
CA SER A 16 9.91 9.45 -17.18
C SER A 16 9.33 8.32 -16.34
N PHE A 17 8.34 7.64 -16.91
CA PHE A 17 7.75 6.41 -16.39
C PHE A 17 7.64 5.43 -17.56
N THR A 18 8.09 4.20 -17.37
CA THR A 18 8.07 3.16 -18.41
C THR A 18 7.21 1.98 -17.97
N LEU A 19 6.19 1.64 -18.73
CA LEU A 19 5.45 0.38 -18.57
C LEU A 19 5.87 -0.58 -19.68
N ALA A 20 6.36 -1.76 -19.31
CA ALA A 20 6.67 -2.84 -20.25
C ALA A 20 5.72 -4.01 -20.07
N LEU A 21 5.33 -4.61 -21.20
CA LEU A 21 4.58 -5.87 -21.20
C LEU A 21 5.57 -7.04 -21.30
N THR A 22 5.52 -7.93 -20.31
CA THR A 22 6.46 -9.03 -20.14
C THR A 22 5.73 -10.36 -20.36
N PRO A 23 5.93 -11.05 -21.50
CA PRO A 23 5.05 -12.14 -21.96
C PRO A 23 4.77 -13.28 -20.98
N GLU A 24 5.71 -13.59 -20.08
CA GLU A 24 5.63 -14.73 -19.16
C GLU A 24 5.36 -14.31 -17.70
N LEU A 25 5.12 -13.02 -17.45
CA LEU A 25 4.85 -12.51 -16.10
C LEU A 25 3.36 -12.73 -15.76
N PRO A 26 3.02 -13.34 -14.60
CA PRO A 26 1.63 -13.58 -14.22
C PRO A 26 0.92 -12.36 -13.59
N GLY A 27 1.68 -11.37 -13.13
CA GLY A 27 1.20 -10.17 -12.44
C GLY A 27 1.94 -8.92 -12.90
N GLY A 28 2.17 -7.96 -12.00
CA GLY A 28 3.11 -6.87 -12.20
C GLY A 28 4.32 -6.99 -11.28
N ILE A 29 5.36 -6.23 -11.62
CA ILE A 29 6.51 -5.98 -10.74
C ILE A 29 6.86 -4.50 -10.85
N GLU A 30 6.96 -3.86 -9.70
CA GLU A 30 7.30 -2.49 -9.47
C GLU A 30 8.82 -2.25 -9.40
N TYR A 31 9.28 -1.27 -10.15
CA TYR A 31 10.63 -0.71 -10.02
C TYR A 31 10.52 0.82 -9.99
N PRO A 32 11.51 1.53 -9.40
CA PRO A 32 11.55 2.99 -9.49
C PRO A 32 11.53 3.46 -10.94
N GLY A 33 10.46 4.17 -11.32
CA GLY A 33 10.21 4.68 -12.66
C GLY A 33 9.90 3.65 -13.75
N HIS A 34 9.68 2.38 -13.37
CA HIS A 34 9.41 1.32 -14.30
C HIS A 34 8.44 0.28 -13.73
N VAL A 35 7.47 -0.15 -14.53
CA VAL A 35 6.58 -1.27 -14.20
C VAL A 35 6.69 -2.33 -15.27
N MET A 36 6.90 -3.57 -14.86
CA MET A 36 6.73 -4.75 -15.70
C MET A 36 5.32 -5.30 -15.49
N GLN A 37 4.65 -5.72 -16.56
CA GLN A 37 3.29 -6.20 -16.45
C GLN A 37 3.01 -7.39 -17.37
N GLY A 38 2.31 -8.39 -16.84
CA GLY A 38 1.89 -9.58 -17.56
C GLY A 38 0.82 -9.29 -18.62
N PRO A 39 0.76 -10.06 -19.72
CA PRO A 39 -0.32 -9.97 -20.69
C PRO A 39 -1.68 -10.18 -20.01
N GLY A 40 -2.68 -9.37 -20.36
CA GLY A 40 -4.03 -9.50 -19.81
C GLY A 40 -4.22 -9.03 -18.36
N THR A 41 -3.17 -8.50 -17.73
CA THR A 41 -3.26 -7.86 -16.39
C THR A 41 -3.40 -6.35 -16.47
N ILE A 42 -3.18 -5.75 -17.66
CA ILE A 42 -3.33 -4.31 -17.92
C ILE A 42 -4.71 -3.83 -17.48
N GLY A 43 -4.75 -2.69 -16.80
CA GLY A 43 -5.95 -2.17 -16.16
C GLY A 43 -6.13 -2.78 -14.78
N ARG A 44 -6.29 -4.11 -14.70
CA ARG A 44 -6.61 -4.82 -13.45
C ARG A 44 -5.59 -4.61 -12.32
N THR A 45 -4.30 -4.50 -12.62
CA THR A 45 -3.26 -4.28 -11.60
C THR A 45 -2.47 -3.00 -11.85
N THR A 46 -2.72 -2.28 -12.96
CA THR A 46 -1.86 -1.15 -13.36
C THR A 46 -1.88 -0.02 -12.32
N ALA A 47 -3.01 0.25 -11.67
CA ALA A 47 -3.06 1.28 -10.63
C ALA A 47 -2.26 0.87 -9.38
N HIS A 48 -2.25 -0.42 -9.03
CA HIS A 48 -1.45 -1.00 -7.97
C HIS A 48 0.05 -0.77 -8.22
N GLU A 49 0.54 -1.21 -9.38
CA GLU A 49 1.95 -1.07 -9.76
C GLU A 49 2.42 0.40 -9.81
N VAL A 50 1.52 1.31 -10.21
CA VAL A 50 1.79 2.75 -10.20
C VAL A 50 1.75 3.31 -8.76
N GLY A 51 0.97 2.72 -7.85
CA GLY A 51 0.94 3.07 -6.43
C GLY A 51 2.29 2.89 -5.74
N HIS A 52 3.02 1.83 -6.09
CA HIS A 52 4.38 1.60 -5.61
C HIS A 52 5.38 2.70 -5.98
N GLN A 53 5.07 3.58 -6.96
CA GLN A 53 5.93 4.73 -7.25
C GLN A 53 5.99 5.72 -6.07
N TRP A 54 4.94 5.79 -5.25
CA TRP A 54 4.94 6.55 -3.99
C TRP A 54 5.34 5.70 -2.79
N PHE A 55 4.80 4.48 -2.69
CA PHE A 55 4.88 3.64 -1.50
C PHE A 55 5.92 2.53 -1.55
N TYR A 56 6.92 2.67 -2.42
CA TYR A 56 8.12 1.84 -2.46
C TYR A 56 9.28 2.59 -3.10
N ALA A 57 9.04 3.23 -4.25
CA ALA A 57 10.11 3.90 -4.99
C ALA A 57 10.48 5.26 -4.36
N LEU A 58 9.48 6.09 -4.02
CA LEU A 58 9.71 7.40 -3.43
C LEU A 58 9.90 7.31 -1.93
N VAL A 59 9.00 6.60 -1.25
CA VAL A 59 9.18 6.21 0.16
C VAL A 59 9.55 4.74 0.21
N GLY A 60 10.85 4.47 0.38
CA GLY A 60 11.35 3.11 0.52
C GLY A 60 10.92 2.47 1.83
N ASN A 61 10.97 1.15 1.88
CA ASN A 61 10.73 0.35 3.07
C ASN A 61 11.56 -0.94 3.02
N ASP A 62 11.54 -1.70 4.12
CA ASP A 62 12.03 -3.07 4.14
C ASP A 62 10.81 -3.99 3.89
N GLN A 63 10.61 -4.43 2.65
CA GLN A 63 9.46 -5.25 2.25
C GLN A 63 9.43 -6.60 2.98
N GLY A 64 10.59 -7.10 3.44
CA GLY A 64 10.70 -8.31 4.23
C GLY A 64 10.21 -8.11 5.68
N ARG A 65 10.47 -6.94 6.26
CA ARG A 65 10.07 -6.60 7.62
C ARG A 65 8.66 -6.02 7.70
N ASP A 66 8.30 -5.11 6.82
CA ASP A 66 7.08 -4.30 6.84
C ASP A 66 6.29 -4.41 5.52
N PRO A 67 5.85 -5.61 5.07
CA PRO A 67 5.23 -5.80 3.74
C PRO A 67 3.96 -4.96 3.55
N VAL A 68 3.27 -4.58 4.62
CA VAL A 68 2.07 -3.72 4.56
C VAL A 68 2.36 -2.30 4.06
N LEU A 69 3.58 -1.77 4.24
CA LEU A 69 3.94 -0.44 3.74
C LEU A 69 4.02 -0.42 2.22
N ASP A 70 4.36 -1.55 1.63
CA ASP A 70 4.47 -1.72 0.21
C ASP A 70 3.11 -2.07 -0.39
N GLU A 71 2.63 -3.28 -0.08
CA GLU A 71 1.45 -3.88 -0.69
C GLU A 71 0.14 -3.26 -0.19
N GLY A 72 0.07 -2.95 1.11
CA GLY A 72 -1.12 -2.37 1.72
C GLY A 72 -1.39 -0.94 1.24
N LEU A 73 -0.33 -0.13 1.14
CA LEU A 73 -0.44 1.25 0.64
C LEU A 73 -0.66 1.30 -0.88
N ALA A 74 -0.03 0.40 -1.65
CA ALA A 74 -0.32 0.25 -3.08
C ALA A 74 -1.77 -0.20 -3.33
N THR A 75 -2.30 -1.13 -2.52
CA THR A 75 -3.71 -1.54 -2.59
C THR A 75 -4.67 -0.40 -2.25
N TRP A 76 -4.33 0.45 -1.27
CA TRP A 76 -5.10 1.68 -1.02
C TRP A 76 -5.09 2.59 -2.24
N ALA A 77 -3.92 2.88 -2.80
CA ALA A 77 -3.78 3.74 -3.98
C ALA A 77 -4.59 3.21 -5.17
N GLU A 78 -4.51 1.91 -5.45
CA GLU A 78 -5.31 1.20 -6.45
C GLU A 78 -6.80 1.44 -6.21
N ALA A 79 -7.28 1.19 -4.99
CA ALA A 79 -8.70 1.34 -4.68
C ALA A 79 -9.21 2.78 -4.77
N ARG A 80 -8.34 3.77 -4.56
CA ARG A 80 -8.65 5.18 -4.78
C ARG A 80 -8.79 5.52 -6.26
N VAL A 81 -7.93 4.98 -7.11
CA VAL A 81 -7.98 5.18 -8.57
C VAL A 81 -9.19 4.47 -9.17
N ASP A 82 -9.44 3.23 -8.76
CA ASP A 82 -10.45 2.36 -9.39
C ASP A 82 -11.84 2.48 -8.73
N GLY A 83 -11.95 3.18 -7.60
CA GLY A 83 -13.21 3.36 -6.89
C GLY A 83 -13.70 2.09 -6.17
N THR A 84 -12.79 1.23 -5.73
CA THR A 84 -13.10 -0.11 -5.19
C THR A 84 -13.01 -0.23 -3.66
N LEU A 85 -12.92 0.90 -2.94
CA LEU A 85 -12.88 0.89 -1.46
C LEU A 85 -14.05 0.13 -0.82
N GLY A 86 -15.26 0.22 -1.37
CA GLY A 86 -16.42 -0.55 -0.90
C GLY A 86 -16.23 -2.06 -1.06
N THR A 87 -15.71 -2.49 -2.22
CA THR A 87 -15.38 -3.90 -2.48
C THR A 87 -14.33 -4.43 -1.49
N LEU A 88 -13.31 -3.64 -1.19
CA LEU A 88 -12.31 -4.00 -0.19
C LEU A 88 -12.90 -4.09 1.21
N ALA A 89 -13.81 -3.19 1.59
CA ALA A 89 -14.47 -3.22 2.90
C ALA A 89 -15.28 -4.52 3.10
N ASP A 90 -15.96 -5.00 2.06
CA ASP A 90 -16.78 -6.23 2.11
C ASP A 90 -15.95 -7.52 1.97
N THR A 91 -14.67 -7.39 1.66
CA THR A 91 -13.80 -8.53 1.43
C THR A 91 -13.40 -9.20 2.75
N ALA A 92 -13.77 -10.47 2.92
CA ALA A 92 -13.41 -11.25 4.10
C ALA A 92 -11.89 -11.53 4.18
N VAL A 93 -11.34 -11.30 5.37
CA VAL A 93 -9.96 -11.67 5.74
C VAL A 93 -10.01 -12.97 6.57
N PRO A 94 -9.27 -14.03 6.21
CA PRO A 94 -9.21 -15.28 6.97
C PRO A 94 -8.77 -15.06 8.42
N ALA A 95 -9.27 -15.89 9.36
CA ALA A 95 -8.94 -15.77 10.78
C ALA A 95 -7.43 -15.89 11.08
N GLU A 96 -6.70 -16.65 10.28
CA GLU A 96 -5.24 -16.79 10.35
C GLU A 96 -4.47 -15.55 9.89
N ALA A 97 -5.13 -14.61 9.19
CA ALA A 97 -4.56 -13.34 8.74
C ALA A 97 -5.12 -12.11 9.46
N ALA A 98 -6.33 -12.19 10.01
CA ALA A 98 -6.99 -11.08 10.69
C ALA A 98 -6.13 -10.51 11.84
N GLY A 99 -5.96 -9.19 11.87
CA GLY A 99 -5.17 -8.45 12.86
C GLY A 99 -3.65 -8.60 12.72
N ARG A 100 -3.15 -9.09 11.58
CA ARG A 100 -1.74 -9.44 11.40
C ARG A 100 -1.03 -8.71 10.25
N ALA A 101 -1.63 -7.66 9.67
CA ALA A 101 -1.14 -7.04 8.45
C ALA A 101 0.33 -6.57 8.56
N GLY A 102 0.75 -6.06 9.71
CA GLY A 102 2.13 -5.59 9.92
C GLY A 102 3.18 -6.68 10.19
N LEU A 103 2.82 -7.97 10.23
CA LEU A 103 3.80 -9.04 10.46
C LEU A 103 4.78 -9.19 9.27
N PRO A 104 6.04 -9.59 9.53
CA PRO A 104 7.07 -9.70 8.50
C PRO A 104 6.87 -10.90 7.57
N MET A 105 7.61 -10.94 6.48
CA MET A 105 7.58 -12.04 5.51
C MET A 105 7.99 -13.39 6.10
N SER A 106 8.80 -13.43 7.17
CA SER A 106 9.09 -14.69 7.90
C SER A 106 7.84 -15.32 8.55
N PHE A 107 6.79 -14.53 8.80
CA PHE A 107 5.48 -15.06 9.16
C PHE A 107 4.66 -15.47 7.94
N TRP A 108 4.69 -14.68 6.87
CA TRP A 108 3.84 -14.88 5.68
C TRP A 108 4.35 -15.96 4.72
N GLU A 109 5.63 -16.27 4.70
CA GLU A 109 6.23 -17.26 3.79
C GLU A 109 5.66 -18.66 4.00
N THR A 110 5.20 -18.98 5.22
CA THR A 110 4.53 -20.24 5.53
C THR A 110 2.99 -20.16 5.42
N ARG A 111 2.43 -19.00 5.00
CA ARG A 111 1.00 -18.68 4.97
C ARG A 111 0.60 -18.00 3.66
N ARG A 112 1.18 -18.46 2.55
CA ARG A 112 1.09 -17.83 1.23
C ARG A 112 -0.35 -17.65 0.75
N ASP A 113 -1.24 -18.60 1.04
CA ASP A 113 -2.65 -18.54 0.62
C ASP A 113 -3.42 -17.39 1.30
N ALA A 114 -2.99 -16.98 2.49
CA ALA A 114 -3.61 -15.89 3.24
C ALA A 114 -2.90 -14.55 3.07
N TYR A 115 -1.69 -14.52 2.48
CA TYR A 115 -0.85 -13.32 2.34
C TYR A 115 -1.60 -12.17 1.67
N TYR A 116 -2.21 -12.42 0.51
CA TYR A 116 -2.93 -11.37 -0.22
C TYR A 116 -4.05 -10.76 0.62
N ARG A 117 -4.92 -11.58 1.23
CA ARG A 117 -5.99 -11.07 2.09
C ARG A 117 -5.46 -10.42 3.37
N GLY A 118 -4.34 -10.91 3.90
CA GLY A 118 -3.75 -10.48 5.16
C GLY A 118 -2.95 -9.20 5.11
N VAL A 119 -2.31 -8.89 3.99
CA VAL A 119 -1.44 -7.71 3.83
C VAL A 119 -2.07 -6.68 2.90
N TYR A 120 -2.51 -7.06 1.71
CA TYR A 120 -3.03 -6.15 0.69
C TYR A 120 -4.39 -5.61 1.10
N VAL A 121 -5.36 -6.52 1.18
CA VAL A 121 -6.75 -6.18 1.49
C VAL A 121 -6.84 -5.58 2.88
N GLN A 122 -6.27 -6.25 3.89
CA GLN A 122 -6.36 -5.79 5.26
C GLN A 122 -5.56 -4.49 5.51
N GLY A 123 -4.44 -4.28 4.79
CA GLY A 123 -3.70 -3.02 4.85
C GLY A 123 -4.55 -1.85 4.35
N ALA A 124 -5.22 -2.01 3.22
CA ALA A 124 -6.17 -1.02 2.71
C ALA A 124 -7.42 -0.86 3.62
N GLN A 125 -7.93 -1.94 4.21
CA GLN A 125 -9.01 -1.88 5.20
C GLN A 125 -8.59 -1.11 6.46
N ALA A 126 -7.33 -1.24 6.90
CA ALA A 126 -6.80 -0.50 8.04
C ALA A 126 -6.83 1.02 7.80
N LEU A 127 -6.48 1.45 6.58
CA LEU A 127 -6.59 2.85 6.16
C LEU A 127 -8.04 3.28 6.01
N ALA A 128 -8.91 2.46 5.42
CA ALA A 128 -10.34 2.75 5.30
C ALA A 128 -11.03 2.94 6.67
N ALA A 129 -10.59 2.18 7.68
CA ALA A 129 -11.12 2.28 9.04
C ALA A 129 -10.80 3.62 9.73
N LEU A 130 -9.92 4.44 9.17
CA LEU A 130 -9.60 5.78 9.67
C LEU A 130 -10.70 6.81 9.34
N GLY A 131 -11.65 6.48 8.47
CA GLY A 131 -12.80 7.33 8.15
C GLY A 131 -12.72 7.93 6.76
N ASP A 132 -12.81 9.25 6.66
CA ASP A 132 -12.88 9.97 5.38
C ASP A 132 -11.63 9.70 4.52
N PRO A 133 -11.77 9.05 3.35
CA PRO A 133 -10.64 8.76 2.47
C PRO A 133 -9.85 9.99 2.02
N GLU A 134 -10.47 11.17 1.93
CA GLU A 134 -9.75 12.40 1.58
C GLU A 134 -8.82 12.87 2.72
N GLN A 135 -9.23 12.66 3.98
CA GLN A 135 -8.37 12.92 5.14
C GLN A 135 -7.21 11.92 5.21
N VAL A 136 -7.47 10.66 4.88
CA VAL A 136 -6.43 9.63 4.78
C VAL A 136 -5.43 9.98 3.69
N ASP A 137 -5.88 10.34 2.48
CA ASP A 137 -4.99 10.77 1.39
C ASP A 137 -4.18 12.01 1.77
N CYS A 138 -4.78 12.98 2.47
CA CYS A 138 -4.08 14.15 2.98
C CYS A 138 -2.96 13.76 3.98
N ALA A 139 -3.22 12.80 4.86
CA ALA A 139 -2.24 12.31 5.81
C ALA A 139 -1.13 11.49 5.13
N LEU A 140 -1.47 10.66 4.14
CA LEU A 140 -0.50 9.93 3.31
C LEU A 140 0.37 10.87 2.49
N ARG A 141 -0.17 11.97 1.96
CA ARG A 141 0.63 13.02 1.28
C ARG A 141 1.68 13.61 2.22
N ALA A 142 1.31 13.89 3.47
CA ALA A 142 2.25 14.41 4.44
C ALA A 142 3.30 13.37 4.84
N TYR A 143 2.92 12.10 4.95
CA TYR A 143 3.84 10.98 5.14
C TYR A 143 4.86 10.90 3.99
N VAL A 144 4.40 10.92 2.73
CA VAL A 144 5.26 10.92 1.55
C VAL A 144 6.22 12.11 1.58
N ALA A 145 5.71 13.32 1.79
CA ALA A 145 6.56 14.52 1.84
C ALA A 145 7.64 14.45 2.93
N ALA A 146 7.35 13.82 4.06
CA ALA A 146 8.29 13.69 5.18
C ALA A 146 9.31 12.54 5.00
N LYS A 147 8.99 11.53 4.18
CA LYS A 147 9.78 10.28 4.06
C LYS A 147 10.34 10.02 2.67
N ALA A 148 10.09 10.91 1.71
CA ALA A 148 10.64 10.85 0.36
C ALA A 148 12.17 10.66 0.40
N PHE A 149 12.65 9.74 -0.44
CA PHE A 149 14.06 9.32 -0.56
C PHE A 149 14.66 8.68 0.71
N GLY A 150 13.81 8.29 1.66
CA GLY A 150 14.20 7.56 2.87
C GLY A 150 13.63 6.14 2.91
N ILE A 151 14.06 5.39 3.93
CA ILE A 151 13.50 4.07 4.28
C ILE A 151 12.60 4.26 5.51
N ALA A 152 11.30 4.05 5.35
CA ALA A 152 10.30 4.19 6.40
C ALA A 152 10.01 2.87 7.12
N THR A 153 9.40 3.00 8.30
CA THR A 153 8.90 1.90 9.14
C THR A 153 7.39 2.04 9.37
N THR A 154 6.73 0.98 9.84
CA THR A 154 5.31 1.05 10.20
C THR A 154 5.04 2.05 11.34
N VAL A 155 6.03 2.30 12.21
CA VAL A 155 5.96 3.36 13.23
C VAL A 155 5.90 4.75 12.60
N ASP A 156 6.65 4.99 11.52
CA ASP A 156 6.64 6.26 10.80
C ASP A 156 5.28 6.54 10.14
N LEU A 157 4.70 5.53 9.51
CA LEU A 157 3.36 5.63 8.91
C LEU A 157 2.32 5.96 9.98
N VAL A 158 2.31 5.19 11.08
CA VAL A 158 1.35 5.39 12.17
C VAL A 158 1.50 6.77 12.81
N GLY A 159 2.74 7.23 13.01
CA GLY A 159 3.02 8.58 13.52
C GLY A 159 2.48 9.67 12.59
N ALA A 160 2.69 9.54 11.28
CA ALA A 160 2.21 10.51 10.30
C ALA A 160 0.68 10.56 10.20
N LEU A 161 0.01 9.41 10.25
CA LEU A 161 -1.45 9.31 10.24
C LEU A 161 -2.04 9.86 11.56
N ALA A 162 -1.48 9.49 12.71
CA ALA A 162 -1.94 9.96 14.02
C ALA A 162 -1.76 11.47 14.24
N ALA A 163 -0.79 12.09 13.56
CA ALA A 163 -0.61 13.54 13.60
C ALA A 163 -1.76 14.33 12.94
N ARG A 164 -2.60 13.67 12.13
CA ARG A 164 -3.71 14.30 11.39
C ARG A 164 -5.08 13.71 11.71
N ILE A 165 -5.13 12.43 12.06
CA ILE A 165 -6.36 11.69 12.30
C ILE A 165 -6.36 11.23 13.77
N PRO A 166 -7.14 11.88 14.65
CA PRO A 166 -7.25 11.47 16.05
C PRO A 166 -7.65 10.01 16.18
N GLY A 167 -6.93 9.26 17.02
CA GLY A 167 -7.18 7.84 17.25
C GLY A 167 -6.61 6.89 16.19
N ALA A 168 -5.94 7.38 15.14
CA ALA A 168 -5.42 6.52 14.08
C ALA A 168 -4.52 5.39 14.58
N GLY A 169 -3.64 5.65 15.55
CA GLY A 169 -2.78 4.62 16.12
C GLY A 169 -3.57 3.47 16.76
N ALA A 170 -4.63 3.78 17.52
CA ALA A 170 -5.49 2.76 18.12
C ALA A 170 -6.30 1.99 17.07
N THR A 171 -6.75 2.68 16.01
CA THR A 171 -7.45 2.04 14.89
C THR A 171 -6.54 1.09 14.13
N LEU A 172 -5.35 1.53 13.72
CA LEU A 172 -4.38 0.72 12.97
C LEU A 172 -3.85 -0.47 13.77
N ALA A 173 -3.70 -0.32 15.09
CA ALA A 173 -3.30 -1.41 15.97
C ALA A 173 -4.27 -2.61 15.93
N ARG A 174 -5.57 -2.39 15.66
CA ARG A 174 -6.55 -3.47 15.49
C ARG A 174 -6.29 -4.35 14.26
N PHE A 175 -5.54 -3.82 13.30
CA PHE A 175 -5.11 -4.51 12.08
C PHE A 175 -3.67 -5.03 12.19
N GLY A 176 -3.01 -4.81 13.33
CA GLY A 176 -1.62 -5.20 13.56
C GLY A 176 -0.60 -4.26 12.93
N VAL A 177 -0.89 -2.96 12.80
CA VAL A 177 0.03 -1.94 12.26
C VAL A 177 0.29 -0.84 13.32
N PRO A 178 1.52 -0.69 13.85
CA PRO A 178 2.68 -1.53 13.56
C PRO A 178 2.52 -2.93 14.16
N ALA A 179 3.35 -3.88 13.73
CA ALA A 179 3.40 -5.18 14.39
C ALA A 179 3.78 -5.01 15.87
N PRO A 180 3.18 -5.81 16.79
CA PRO A 180 3.65 -5.87 18.15
C PRO A 180 5.11 -6.39 18.18
N PRO A 181 5.92 -5.93 19.16
CA PRO A 181 7.31 -6.34 19.31
C PRO A 181 7.49 -7.84 19.60
#